data_AF-S8BZR5-F1
#
_entry.id   AF-S8BZR5-F1
#
_cell.length_a   1.000
_cell.length_b   1.000
_cell.length_c   1.000
_cell.angle_alpha   90.00
_cell.angle_beta   90.00
_cell.angle_gamma   90.00
#
_symmetry.space_group_name_H-M   'P 1'
#
loop_
_entity.id
_entity.type
_entity.pdbx_description
1 polymer ?
#
loop_
_entity_poly.entity_id
_entity_poly.type
_entity_poly.pdbx_seq_one_letter_code
_entity_poly.pdbx_strand_id
1 'polypeptide(L)'
;QNKSDVSYVYKIGECMRELVKLWTEYEHSQIEKACESSQNGPTLEIRIPAEHVTATNRQVRGGQLWGTDVYTVDSDLVAVLMHTGYCRPTASPPPSSALELRATVRVLPPQECYISTLRNNVRSRAWGSAIGCSYRVERCCIVK
;
A
#
# COMPACT_ATOMS: atom_id res chain seq x y z
N GLN A 1 -25.47 -1.99 11.04
CA GLN A 1 -24.02 -2.27 11.09
C GLN A 1 -23.35 -1.44 9.99
N ASN A 2 -23.27 -0.12 10.18
CA ASN A 2 -22.75 0.81 9.18
C ASN A 2 -21.23 0.89 9.33
N LYS A 3 -20.53 -0.02 8.67
CA LYS A 3 -19.10 0.17 8.39
C LYS A 3 -19.07 1.06 7.15
N SER A 4 -18.96 2.36 7.34
CA SER A 4 -18.63 3.29 6.25
C SER A 4 -17.35 2.77 5.62
N ASP A 5 -17.48 2.07 4.49
CA ASP A 5 -16.38 1.48 3.76
C ASP A 5 -15.65 2.62 3.06
N VAL A 6 -14.78 3.30 3.81
CA VAL A 6 -13.92 4.35 3.28
C VAL A 6 -12.93 3.67 2.35
N SER A 7 -13.32 3.57 1.08
CA SER A 7 -12.47 3.05 0.03
C SER A 7 -11.80 4.21 -0.71
N TYR A 8 -10.48 4.15 -0.83
CA TYR A 8 -9.70 5.12 -1.60
C TYR A 8 -9.49 4.60 -3.02
N VAL A 9 -9.50 5.48 -4.02
CA VAL A 9 -9.19 5.10 -5.41
C VAL A 9 -7.74 5.48 -5.71
N TYR A 10 -6.93 4.48 -6.03
CA TYR A 10 -5.52 4.65 -6.37
C TYR A 10 -5.33 5.58 -7.58
N LYS A 11 -4.35 6.48 -7.47
CA LYS A 11 -3.92 7.40 -8.54
C LYS A 11 -2.40 7.40 -8.65
N ILE A 12 -1.90 7.35 -9.88
CA ILE A 12 -0.46 7.25 -10.15
C ILE A 12 0.29 8.49 -9.65
N GLY A 13 1.22 8.29 -8.72
CA GLY A 13 2.08 9.35 -8.19
C GLY A 13 1.39 10.26 -7.18
N GLU A 14 0.11 10.05 -6.90
CA GLU A 14 -0.45 10.46 -5.63
C GLU A 14 -0.10 9.36 -4.63
N CYS A 15 1.14 9.41 -4.14
CA CYS A 15 1.57 8.56 -3.03
C CYS A 15 0.58 8.69 -1.86
N MET A 16 0.59 7.71 -0.98
CA MET A 16 -0.50 7.33 -0.07
C MET A 16 -0.82 8.37 1.03
N ARG A 17 -1.14 9.61 0.65
CA ARG A 17 -1.50 10.74 1.52
C ARG A 17 -2.64 10.38 2.45
N GLU A 18 -3.58 9.57 1.97
CA GLU A 18 -4.69 9.07 2.79
C GLU A 18 -4.19 8.18 3.92
N LEU A 19 -3.11 7.41 3.75
CA LEU A 19 -2.52 6.63 4.84
C LEU A 19 -1.84 7.51 5.89
N VAL A 20 -1.16 8.58 5.47
CA VAL A 20 -0.58 9.55 6.42
C VAL A 20 -1.68 10.18 7.25
N LYS A 21 -2.73 10.68 6.59
CA LYS A 21 -3.91 11.26 7.25
C LYS A 21 -4.55 10.28 8.23
N LEU A 22 -4.81 9.04 7.78
CA LEU A 22 -5.42 7.99 8.59
C LEU A 22 -4.55 7.62 9.80
N TRP A 23 -3.22 7.60 9.64
CA TRP A 23 -2.29 7.37 10.74
C TRP A 23 -2.36 8.47 11.80
N THR A 24 -2.30 9.73 11.37
CA THR A 24 -2.36 10.89 12.27
C THR A 24 -3.67 10.94 13.06
N GLU A 25 -4.81 10.67 12.41
CA GLU A 25 -6.11 10.57 13.08
C GLU A 25 -6.15 9.43 14.09
N TYR A 26 -5.56 8.27 13.74
CA TYR A 26 -5.46 7.13 14.64
C TYR A 26 -4.61 7.46 15.87
N GLU A 27 -3.41 8.02 15.70
CA GLU A 27 -2.53 8.41 16.81
C GLU A 27 -3.23 9.37 17.79
N HIS A 28 -3.94 10.37 17.27
CA HIS A 28 -4.70 11.30 18.10
C HIS A 28 -5.79 10.57 18.91
N SER A 29 -6.50 9.64 18.28
CA SER A 29 -7.55 8.86 18.94
C SER A 29 -7.02 7.89 20.01
N GLN A 30 -5.79 7.39 19.85
CA GLN A 30 -5.15 6.48 20.82
C GLN A 30 -4.69 7.23 22.06
N ILE A 31 -4.19 8.46 21.91
CA ILE A 31 -3.83 9.33 23.05
C ILE A 31 -5.06 9.58 23.94
N GLU A 32 -6.24 9.73 23.34
CA GLU A 32 -7.50 9.94 24.06
C GLU A 32 -8.08 8.65 24.67
N LYS A 33 -7.71 7.47 24.15
CA LYS A 33 -8.22 6.15 24.57
C LYS A 33 -7.13 5.29 25.22
N ALA A 34 -6.71 5.66 26.43
CA ALA A 34 -5.70 4.93 27.21
C ALA A 34 -6.16 3.56 27.78
N CYS A 35 -7.27 2.96 27.30
CA CYS A 35 -7.79 1.70 27.82
C CYS A 35 -8.56 0.94 26.73
N GLU A 36 -7.84 0.26 25.85
CA GLU A 36 -8.23 -1.02 25.22
C GLU A 36 -7.18 -1.41 24.18
N SER A 37 -6.38 -2.41 24.53
CA SER A 37 -5.21 -2.91 23.81
C SER A 37 -5.57 -3.64 22.51
N SER A 38 -6.04 -2.91 21.51
CA SER A 38 -6.04 -3.37 20.11
C SER A 38 -4.78 -2.85 19.44
N GLN A 39 -3.69 -3.61 19.56
CA GLN A 39 -2.31 -3.32 19.07
C GLN A 39 -2.18 -3.18 17.54
N ASN A 40 -3.28 -3.03 16.81
CA ASN A 40 -3.30 -3.07 15.36
C ASN A 40 -3.70 -1.69 14.83
N GLY A 41 -2.79 -1.05 14.08
CA GLY A 41 -3.06 0.24 13.42
C GLY A 41 -4.25 0.18 12.46
N PRO A 42 -4.70 1.30 11.88
CA PRO A 42 -5.93 1.36 11.09
C PRO A 42 -5.78 0.65 9.73
N THR A 43 -6.90 0.30 9.11
CA THR A 43 -6.94 -0.30 7.76
C THR A 43 -7.59 0.62 6.76
N LEU A 44 -7.09 0.58 5.53
CA LEU A 44 -7.70 1.23 4.38
C LEU A 44 -7.89 0.22 3.24
N GLU A 45 -9.08 0.21 2.63
CA GLU A 45 -9.29 -0.49 1.37
C GLU A 45 -9.03 0.46 0.20
N ILE A 46 -8.27 -0.02 -0.79
CA ILE A 46 -7.83 0.76 -1.93
C ILE A 46 -8.22 0.03 -3.20
N ARG A 47 -8.99 0.73 -4.02
CA ARG A 47 -9.44 0.32 -5.34
C ARG A 47 -8.43 0.77 -6.37
N ILE A 48 -7.89 -0.17 -7.14
CA ILE A 48 -6.86 0.06 -8.14
C ILE A 48 -7.47 -0.28 -9.50
N PRO A 49 -7.75 0.74 -10.32
CA PRO A 49 -8.24 0.54 -11.67
C PRO A 49 -7.28 -0.32 -12.51
N ALA A 50 -7.83 -1.19 -13.37
CA ALA A 50 -7.08 -2.15 -14.17
C ALA A 50 -5.97 -1.48 -15.00
N GLU A 51 -6.24 -0.30 -15.54
CA GLU A 51 -5.33 0.47 -16.37
C GLU A 51 -4.05 0.87 -15.65
N HIS A 52 -4.08 0.93 -14.32
CA HIS A 52 -2.93 1.29 -13.49
C HIS A 52 -2.10 0.07 -13.05
N VAL A 53 -2.64 -1.15 -13.19
CA VAL A 53 -1.96 -2.41 -12.84
C VAL A 53 -1.06 -2.84 -13.98
N THR A 54 0.01 -2.08 -14.22
CA THR A 54 0.94 -2.32 -15.33
C THR A 54 2.36 -1.93 -14.95
N ALA A 55 3.33 -2.67 -15.52
CA ALA A 55 4.75 -2.36 -15.42
C ALA A 55 5.14 -1.05 -16.14
N THR A 56 4.24 -0.48 -16.96
CA THR A 56 4.48 0.82 -17.60
C THR A 56 4.18 2.02 -16.71
N ASN A 57 3.55 1.80 -15.55
CA ASN A 57 3.32 2.83 -14.53
C ASN A 57 4.66 3.48 -14.15
N ARG A 58 4.73 4.81 -14.23
CA ARG A 58 5.97 5.58 -13.98
C ARG A 58 6.59 5.30 -12.61
N GLN A 59 5.75 5.06 -11.59
CA GLN A 59 6.20 4.80 -10.22
C GLN A 59 6.82 3.40 -10.12
N VAL A 60 6.20 2.41 -10.77
CA VAL A 60 6.72 1.04 -10.88
C VAL A 60 8.04 1.04 -11.65
N ARG A 61 8.10 1.71 -12.81
CA ARG A 61 9.33 1.84 -13.62
C ARG A 61 10.44 2.57 -12.88
N GLY A 62 10.10 3.60 -12.11
CA GLY A 62 11.03 4.34 -11.27
C GLY A 62 11.48 3.58 -10.02
N GLY A 63 10.96 2.37 -9.79
CA GLY A 63 11.29 1.57 -8.62
C GLY A 63 10.88 2.27 -7.31
N GLN A 64 9.78 3.02 -7.29
CA GLN A 64 9.19 3.62 -6.09
C GLN A 64 8.66 2.53 -5.15
N LEU A 65 9.58 1.81 -4.52
CA LEU A 65 9.34 0.65 -3.69
C LEU A 65 10.51 0.51 -2.71
N TRP A 66 10.23 0.62 -1.42
CA TRP A 66 11.22 0.50 -0.35
C TRP A 66 10.69 -0.42 0.75
N GLY A 67 11.54 -1.31 1.25
CA GLY A 67 11.19 -2.30 2.27
C GLY A 67 10.70 -3.65 1.73
N THR A 68 10.42 -4.57 2.65
CA THR A 68 9.78 -5.87 2.37
C THR A 68 8.80 -6.18 3.49
N ASP A 69 7.61 -6.65 3.12
CA ASP A 69 6.49 -6.97 4.01
C ASP A 69 5.92 -5.77 4.78
N VAL A 70 6.77 -4.87 5.25
CA VAL A 70 6.48 -3.50 5.65
C VAL A 70 7.20 -2.54 4.71
N TYR A 71 6.44 -1.61 4.15
CA TYR A 71 6.87 -0.67 3.13
C TYR A 71 6.76 0.76 3.65
N THR A 72 7.63 1.64 3.16
CA THR A 72 7.55 3.08 3.44
C THR A 72 6.28 3.67 2.83
N VAL A 73 5.73 4.73 3.43
CA VAL A 73 4.49 5.37 2.93
C VAL A 73 4.59 5.95 1.51
N ASP A 74 5.80 6.23 1.03
CA ASP A 74 6.06 6.70 -0.33
C ASP A 74 6.26 5.56 -1.36
N SER A 75 6.24 4.30 -0.94
CA SER A 75 6.21 3.15 -1.84
C SER A 75 4.89 3.11 -2.63
N ASP A 76 4.99 2.91 -3.94
CA ASP A 76 3.85 2.76 -4.83
C ASP A 76 3.13 1.43 -4.61
N LEU A 77 1.80 1.50 -4.43
CA LEU A 77 1.00 0.33 -4.10
C LEU A 77 1.04 -0.73 -5.20
N VAL A 78 1.06 -0.35 -6.49
CA VAL A 78 1.14 -1.32 -7.59
C VAL A 78 2.50 -2.02 -7.57
N ALA A 79 3.59 -1.28 -7.35
CA ALA A 79 4.92 -1.85 -7.20
C ALA A 79 5.00 -2.84 -6.01
N VAL A 80 4.36 -2.49 -4.88
CA VAL A 80 4.26 -3.37 -3.70
C VAL A 80 3.46 -4.63 -4.02
N LEU A 81 2.32 -4.52 -4.71
CA LEU A 81 1.51 -5.68 -5.10
C LEU A 81 2.27 -6.61 -6.06
N MET A 82 3.09 -6.08 -6.95
CA MET A 82 3.95 -6.90 -7.81
C MET A 82 5.04 -7.60 -7.00
N HIS A 83 5.70 -6.87 -6.10
CA HIS A 83 6.75 -7.41 -5.24
C HIS A 83 6.23 -8.51 -4.29
N THR A 84 5.03 -8.34 -3.75
CA THR A 84 4.36 -9.34 -2.89
C THR A 84 3.77 -10.51 -3.68
N GLY A 85 3.58 -10.36 -5.00
CA GLY A 85 3.14 -11.42 -5.90
C GLY A 85 1.63 -11.46 -6.15
N TYR A 86 0.89 -10.43 -5.74
CA TYR A 86 -0.55 -10.33 -6.01
C TYR A 86 -0.86 -10.01 -7.47
N CYS A 87 0.05 -9.33 -8.17
CA CYS A 87 -0.06 -9.10 -9.61
C CYS A 87 1.27 -9.36 -10.31
N ARG A 88 1.22 -9.81 -11.57
CA ARG A 88 2.42 -9.96 -12.40
C ARG A 88 2.78 -8.62 -13.04
N PRO A 89 4.07 -8.27 -13.16
CA PRO A 89 4.50 -7.11 -13.91
C PRO A 89 4.28 -7.35 -15.42
N THR A 90 3.10 -7.03 -15.94
CA THR A 90 2.79 -7.10 -17.37
C THR A 90 2.95 -5.72 -18.01
N ALA A 91 3.44 -5.68 -19.25
CA ALA A 91 3.61 -4.43 -20.00
C ALA A 91 2.28 -3.89 -20.55
N SER A 92 1.34 -4.77 -20.85
CA SER A 92 -0.03 -4.41 -21.21
C SER A 92 -0.91 -4.39 -19.96
N PRO A 93 -1.82 -3.40 -19.82
CA PRO A 93 -2.87 -3.49 -18.82
C PRO A 93 -3.71 -4.75 -19.08
N PRO A 94 -4.37 -5.31 -18.05
CA PRO A 94 -5.33 -6.38 -18.24
C PRO A 94 -6.40 -5.96 -19.28
N PRO A 95 -6.94 -6.89 -20.10
CA PRO A 95 -8.02 -6.56 -21.02
C PRO A 95 -9.17 -5.86 -20.29
N SER A 96 -9.70 -4.80 -20.90
CA SER A 96 -10.59 -3.77 -20.35
C SER A 96 -11.98 -4.26 -19.89
N SER A 97 -12.25 -5.56 -19.91
CA SER A 97 -13.53 -6.17 -19.51
C SER A 97 -13.70 -6.30 -17.98
N ALA A 98 -13.36 -5.25 -17.23
CA ALA A 98 -13.56 -5.09 -15.78
C ALA A 98 -12.68 -5.97 -14.86
N LEU A 99 -11.46 -5.51 -14.54
CA LEU A 99 -10.62 -6.11 -13.51
C LEU A 99 -10.11 -5.01 -12.56
N GLU A 100 -10.88 -4.68 -11.53
CA GLU A 100 -10.41 -3.80 -10.45
C GLU A 100 -9.63 -4.65 -9.44
N LEU A 101 -8.44 -4.21 -8.99
CA LEU A 101 -7.81 -4.80 -7.81
C LEU A 101 -8.26 -4.07 -6.57
N ARG A 102 -8.65 -4.81 -5.54
CA ARG A 102 -8.89 -4.27 -4.20
C ARG A 102 -7.83 -4.76 -3.25
N ALA A 103 -6.99 -3.84 -2.79
CA ALA A 103 -5.97 -4.09 -1.80
C ALA A 103 -6.43 -3.52 -0.46
N THR A 104 -6.27 -4.29 0.61
CA THR A 104 -6.44 -3.78 1.97
C THR A 104 -5.09 -3.65 2.61
N VAL A 105 -4.79 -2.43 3.04
CA VAL A 105 -3.52 -2.06 3.63
C VAL A 105 -3.70 -1.73 5.10
N ARG A 106 -2.78 -2.23 5.92
CA ARG A 106 -2.65 -1.90 7.33
C ARG A 106 -1.60 -0.81 7.47
N VAL A 107 -1.98 0.29 8.10
CA VAL A 107 -1.03 1.34 8.46
C VAL A 107 -0.36 0.97 9.76
N LEU A 108 0.94 1.20 9.82
CA LEU A 108 1.84 0.83 10.91
C LEU A 108 2.70 2.04 11.29
N PRO A 109 3.29 2.05 12.48
CA PRO A 109 4.32 3.02 12.82
C PRO A 109 5.47 3.02 11.79
N PRO A 110 6.17 4.15 11.60
CA PRO A 110 7.39 4.18 10.80
C PRO A 110 8.45 3.24 11.41
N GLN A 111 9.36 2.72 10.58
CA GLN A 111 10.50 1.90 11.02
C GLN A 111 11.80 2.68 10.85
N GLU A 112 12.74 2.47 11.77
CA GLU A 112 14.09 3.06 11.67
C GLU A 112 14.86 2.57 10.44
N CYS A 113 14.57 1.34 9.98
CA CYS A 113 15.17 0.78 8.78
C CYS A 113 14.20 -0.15 8.04
N TYR A 114 14.34 -0.17 6.72
CA TYR A 114 13.60 -0.99 5.78
C TYR A 114 14.61 -1.74 4.90
N ILE A 115 14.50 -3.06 4.82
CA ILE A 115 15.45 -3.89 4.06
C ILE A 115 15.04 -4.06 2.59
N SER A 116 16.03 -4.20 1.71
CA SER A 116 15.83 -4.52 0.30
C SER A 116 15.72 -6.03 0.09
N THR A 117 14.78 -6.47 -0.74
CA THR A 117 14.71 -7.86 -1.22
C THR A 117 14.40 -7.93 -2.72
N LEU A 118 14.65 -9.08 -3.34
CA LEU A 118 14.20 -9.40 -4.69
C LEU A 118 13.14 -10.50 -4.60
N ARG A 119 11.89 -10.18 -4.96
CA ARG A 119 10.75 -11.10 -4.92
C ARG A 119 9.92 -10.92 -6.18
N ASN A 120 9.42 -12.02 -6.75
CA ASN A 120 8.57 -11.98 -7.95
C ASN A 120 9.17 -11.16 -9.11
N ASN A 121 10.49 -11.22 -9.27
CA ASN A 121 11.28 -10.44 -10.23
C ASN A 121 11.19 -8.91 -10.06
N VAL A 122 10.75 -8.44 -8.89
CA VAL A 122 10.73 -7.03 -8.50
C VAL A 122 11.67 -6.84 -7.31
N ARG A 123 12.59 -5.87 -7.40
CA ARG A 123 13.53 -5.53 -6.33
C ARG A 123 13.04 -4.30 -5.59
N SER A 124 12.88 -4.39 -4.27
CA SER A 124 12.67 -3.23 -3.41
C SER A 124 14.00 -2.55 -3.06
N ARG A 125 13.97 -1.28 -2.66
CA ARG A 125 15.13 -0.54 -2.14
C ARG A 125 15.18 -0.60 -0.62
N ALA A 126 16.37 -0.48 -0.07
CA ALA A 126 16.53 -0.27 1.36
C ALA A 126 16.29 1.21 1.69
N TRP A 127 15.86 1.48 2.92
CA TRP A 127 15.70 2.84 3.44
C TRP A 127 16.09 2.87 4.91
N GLY A 128 16.94 3.82 5.32
CA GLY A 128 17.56 3.84 6.66
C GLY A 128 17.02 4.93 7.58
N SER A 129 15.75 5.30 7.44
CA SER A 129 15.12 6.32 8.29
C SER A 129 13.63 6.08 8.43
N ALA A 130 13.08 6.41 9.60
CA ALA A 130 11.64 6.59 9.78
C ALA A 130 11.11 7.67 8.82
N ILE A 131 9.94 7.45 8.23
CA ILE A 131 9.26 8.40 7.34
C ILE A 131 7.74 8.31 7.49
N GLY A 132 7.10 9.35 8.03
CA GLY A 132 5.65 9.41 8.21
C GLY A 132 5.09 8.18 8.93
N CYS A 133 4.52 7.25 8.17
CA CYS A 133 4.09 5.94 8.63
C CYS A 133 4.63 4.83 7.72
N SER A 134 4.41 3.58 8.11
CA SER A 134 4.62 2.43 7.22
C SER A 134 3.29 1.81 6.84
N TYR A 135 3.31 0.91 5.85
CA TYR A 135 2.17 0.06 5.60
C TYR A 135 2.55 -1.34 5.16
N ARG A 136 1.62 -2.27 5.30
CA ARG A 136 1.69 -3.61 4.72
C ARG A 136 0.39 -3.95 4.00
N VAL A 137 0.47 -4.80 3.00
CA VAL A 137 -0.71 -5.36 2.34
C VAL A 137 -1.18 -6.57 3.13
N GLU A 138 -2.42 -6.57 3.63
CA GLU A 138 -3.00 -7.70 4.35
C GLU A 138 -3.74 -8.67 3.41
N ARG A 139 -4.41 -8.11 2.40
CA ARG A 139 -5.12 -8.88 1.38
C ARG A 139 -5.18 -8.10 0.08
N CYS A 140 -5.23 -8.81 -1.02
CA CYS A 140 -5.57 -8.25 -2.32
C CYS A 140 -6.46 -9.24 -3.07
N CYS A 141 -7.53 -8.75 -3.68
CA CYS A 141 -8.43 -9.56 -4.50
C CYS A 141 -8.71 -8.88 -5.84
N ILE A 142 -9.02 -9.70 -6.84
CA ILE A 142 -9.50 -9.25 -8.14
C ILE A 142 -11.02 -9.15 -8.05
N VAL A 143 -11.56 -7.99 -8.43
CA VAL A 143 -12.99 -7.71 -8.52
C VAL A 143 -13.34 -7.61 -10.00
N LYS A 144 -14.31 -8.43 -10.41
CA LYS A 144 -14.88 -8.47 -11.77
C LYS A 144 -16.14 -7.64 -11.85
#